data_AF-Q4TVP5-F1
#
_entry.id   AF-Q4TVP5-F1
#
_cell.length_a   1.000
_cell.length_b   1.000
_cell.length_c   1.000
_cell.angle_alpha   90.00
_cell.angle_beta   90.00
_cell.angle_gamma   90.00
#
_symmetry.space_group_name_H-M   'P 1'
#
loop_
_entity.id
_entity.type
_entity.pdbx_description
1 polymer ?
#
loop_
_entity_poly.entity_id
_entity_poly.type
_entity_poly.pdbx_seq_one_letter_code
_entity_poly.pdbx_strand_id
1 'polypeptide(L)'
;EVQRIQSLIQSKLQKLNTRLSEYAHSGEPLKVDVAFNCFTADIITSYTSFRAFNYLDDPEMVPIWSETIKNLVEIGMIARHLPGFFPLLASMGMKWVKRVYPKLLPVIAFRMKCAQEVNFMWENEEEAKLDFEKNRLSQEPALFQEMVAKAPDT
;
A
#
# COMPACT_ATOMS: atom_id res chain seq x y z
N GLU A 1 14.83 -16.09 -6.44
CA GLU A 1 13.66 -15.25 -6.08
C GLU A 1 12.89 -15.71 -4.85
N VAL A 2 12.49 -16.99 -4.73
CA VAL A 2 11.63 -17.47 -3.62
C VAL A 2 12.27 -17.30 -2.23
N GLN A 3 13.57 -17.60 -2.07
CA GLN A 3 14.27 -17.41 -0.79
C GLN A 3 14.39 -15.93 -0.36
N ARG A 4 14.33 -14.97 -1.31
CA ARG A 4 14.45 -13.51 -1.05
C ARG A 4 13.23 -12.98 -0.32
N ILE A 5 12.04 -13.33 -0.81
CA ILE A 5 10.77 -12.89 -0.24
C ILE A 5 10.46 -13.66 1.06
N GLN A 6 10.98 -14.89 1.19
CA GLN A 6 10.73 -15.73 2.35
C GLN A 6 11.19 -15.10 3.68
N SER A 7 12.37 -14.50 3.74
CA SER A 7 12.88 -13.85 4.97
C SER A 7 12.06 -12.62 5.35
N LEU A 8 11.68 -11.80 4.36
CA LEU A 8 10.78 -10.66 4.56
C LEU A 8 9.40 -11.11 5.07
N ILE A 9 8.81 -12.13 4.46
CA ILE A 9 7.54 -12.72 4.90
C ILE A 9 7.67 -13.21 6.35
N GLN A 10 8.74 -13.93 6.69
CA GLN A 10 8.96 -14.42 8.05
C GLN A 10 9.06 -13.27 9.06
N SER A 11 9.80 -12.20 8.74
CA SER A 11 9.90 -11.00 9.60
C SER A 11 8.53 -10.35 9.84
N LYS A 12 7.76 -10.12 8.78
CA LYS A 12 6.41 -9.53 8.90
C LYS A 12 5.42 -10.50 9.58
N LEU A 13 5.62 -11.81 9.43
CA LEU A 13 4.79 -12.84 10.08
C LEU A 13 5.02 -12.85 11.59
N GLN A 14 6.27 -12.68 12.04
CA GLN A 14 6.56 -12.52 13.46
C GLN A 14 5.84 -11.30 14.03
N LYS A 15 5.86 -10.15 13.34
CA LYS A 15 5.09 -8.96 13.75
C LYS A 15 3.60 -9.26 13.84
N LEU A 16 3.02 -9.91 12.83
CA LEU A 16 1.61 -10.29 12.83
C LEU A 16 1.29 -11.21 14.02
N ASN A 17 2.12 -12.21 14.30
CA ASN A 17 1.93 -13.10 15.46
C ASN A 17 1.97 -12.34 16.78
N THR A 18 2.90 -11.40 16.96
CA THR A 18 2.96 -10.53 18.15
C THR A 18 1.65 -9.77 18.32
N ARG A 19 1.15 -9.13 17.26
CA ARG A 19 -0.10 -8.36 17.32
C ARG A 19 -1.32 -9.25 17.58
N LEU A 20 -1.40 -10.42 16.93
CA LEU A 20 -2.47 -11.40 17.20
C LEU A 20 -2.45 -11.86 18.66
N SER A 21 -1.26 -12.08 19.22
CA SER A 21 -1.09 -12.42 20.63
C SER A 21 -1.57 -11.27 21.53
N GLU A 22 -1.20 -10.02 21.26
CA GLU A 22 -1.67 -8.86 22.04
C GLU A 22 -3.19 -8.76 22.09
N TYR A 23 -3.87 -8.91 20.95
CA TYR A 23 -5.34 -8.90 20.88
C TYR A 23 -5.96 -10.11 21.60
N ALA A 24 -5.33 -11.29 21.52
CA ALA A 24 -5.79 -12.47 22.24
C ALA A 24 -5.71 -12.29 23.77
N HIS A 25 -4.68 -11.60 24.25
CA HIS A 25 -4.51 -11.30 25.69
C HIS A 25 -5.38 -10.13 26.16
N SER A 26 -5.68 -9.14 25.31
CA SER A 26 -6.55 -8.02 25.67
C SER A 26 -8.03 -8.40 25.78
N GLY A 27 -8.44 -9.49 25.10
CA GLY A 27 -9.85 -9.89 25.00
C GLY A 27 -10.67 -9.01 24.04
N GLU A 28 -10.02 -8.11 23.31
CA GLU A 28 -10.68 -7.25 22.33
C GLU A 28 -10.91 -7.97 21.00
N PRO A 29 -12.04 -7.71 20.31
CA PRO A 29 -12.31 -8.31 19.01
C PRO A 29 -11.38 -7.74 17.94
N LEU A 30 -10.63 -8.60 17.26
CA LEU A 30 -9.82 -8.24 16.10
C LEU A 30 -10.51 -8.63 14.79
N LYS A 31 -10.59 -7.67 13.87
CA LYS A 31 -10.97 -7.93 12.47
C LYS A 31 -9.79 -8.55 11.72
N VAL A 32 -9.86 -9.87 11.54
CA VAL A 32 -8.79 -10.67 10.93
C VAL A 32 -8.49 -10.25 9.48
N ASP A 33 -9.51 -9.81 8.74
CA ASP A 33 -9.35 -9.25 7.38
C ASP A 33 -8.45 -8.01 7.37
N VAL A 34 -8.58 -7.14 8.38
CA VAL A 34 -7.74 -5.95 8.54
C VAL A 34 -6.29 -6.36 8.81
N ALA A 35 -6.07 -7.30 9.73
CA ALA A 35 -4.73 -7.78 10.08
C ALA A 35 -3.97 -8.38 8.88
N PHE A 36 -4.64 -9.22 8.07
CA PHE A 36 -4.03 -9.78 6.86
C PHE A 36 -3.84 -8.76 5.74
N ASN A 37 -4.72 -7.75 5.61
CA ASN A 37 -4.52 -6.65 4.68
C ASN A 37 -3.32 -5.78 5.05
N CYS A 38 -3.11 -5.51 6.34
CA CYS A 38 -1.91 -4.83 6.83
C CYS A 38 -0.64 -5.66 6.54
N PHE A 39 -0.67 -6.96 6.85
CA PHE A 39 0.46 -7.87 6.61
C PHE A 39 0.86 -7.94 5.13
N THR A 40 -0.10 -8.14 4.24
CA THR A 40 0.17 -8.24 2.79
C THR A 40 0.63 -6.90 2.20
N ALA A 41 0.03 -5.78 2.61
CA ALA A 41 0.46 -4.46 2.19
C ALA A 41 1.87 -4.13 2.65
N ASP A 42 2.22 -4.47 3.89
CA ASP A 42 3.57 -4.29 4.40
C ASP A 42 4.58 -5.12 3.64
N ILE A 43 4.28 -6.38 3.30
CA ILE A 43 5.17 -7.20 2.48
C ILE A 43 5.36 -6.58 1.10
N ILE A 44 4.26 -6.28 0.40
CA ILE A 44 4.30 -5.75 -0.97
C ILE A 44 5.10 -4.45 -1.01
N THR A 45 4.74 -3.50 -0.16
CA THR A 45 5.40 -2.19 -0.12
C THR A 45 6.86 -2.26 0.31
N SER A 46 7.25 -3.26 1.12
CA SER A 46 8.65 -3.45 1.53
C SER A 46 9.60 -3.84 0.40
N TYR A 47 9.10 -4.43 -0.70
CA TYR A 47 9.95 -4.76 -1.86
C TYR A 47 9.61 -3.96 -3.12
N THR A 48 8.39 -3.39 -3.23
CA THR A 48 8.00 -2.54 -4.37
C THR A 48 8.33 -1.07 -4.17
N SER A 49 8.42 -0.61 -2.92
CA SER A 49 8.54 0.81 -2.58
C SER A 49 9.77 1.05 -1.71
N PHE A 50 10.24 2.30 -1.70
CA PHE A 50 11.38 2.71 -0.88
C PHE A 50 11.08 2.69 0.63
N ARG A 51 9.83 2.98 0.99
CA ARG A 51 9.32 2.94 2.36
C ARG A 51 8.18 1.95 2.44
N ALA A 52 8.31 0.97 3.33
CA ALA A 52 7.20 0.11 3.71
C ALA A 52 6.12 0.94 4.41
N PHE A 53 4.85 0.60 4.19
CA PHE A 53 3.76 1.32 4.86
C PHE A 53 3.72 1.08 6.37
N ASN A 54 4.25 -0.06 6.83
CA ASN A 54 4.37 -0.42 8.25
C ASN A 54 3.03 -0.38 9.00
N TYR A 55 1.95 -0.80 8.34
CA TYR A 55 0.61 -0.85 8.92
C TYR A 55 0.49 -1.84 10.08
N LEU A 56 1.37 -2.86 10.16
CA LEU A 56 1.42 -3.75 11.33
C LEU A 56 1.97 -3.07 12.59
N ASP A 57 2.74 -1.98 12.44
CA ASP A 57 3.29 -1.21 13.56
C ASP A 57 2.26 -0.20 14.11
N ASP A 58 1.11 -0.04 13.44
CA ASP A 58 0.00 0.78 13.91
C ASP A 58 -0.82 0.05 14.99
N PRO A 59 -1.07 0.68 16.15
CA PRO A 59 -1.80 0.05 17.26
C PRO A 59 -3.27 -0.26 16.94
N GLU A 60 -3.90 0.45 16.00
CA GLU A 60 -5.28 0.17 15.55
C GLU A 60 -5.33 -0.68 14.27
N MET A 61 -4.18 -1.04 13.69
CA MET A 61 -4.05 -1.71 12.39
C MET A 61 -4.89 -1.02 11.31
N VAL A 62 -4.52 0.21 10.92
CA VAL A 62 -5.06 1.03 9.82
C VAL A 62 -6.33 0.47 9.11
N PRO A 63 -7.52 0.50 9.76
CA PRO A 63 -8.74 -0.14 9.23
C PRO A 63 -9.20 0.48 7.91
N ILE A 64 -8.89 1.77 7.75
CA ILE A 64 -9.15 2.54 6.53
C ILE A 64 -8.46 1.93 5.30
N TRP A 65 -7.33 1.22 5.47
CA TRP A 65 -6.66 0.56 4.36
C TRP A 65 -7.46 -0.64 3.83
N SER A 66 -7.97 -1.48 4.72
CA SER A 66 -8.85 -2.61 4.35
C SER A 66 -10.09 -2.12 3.60
N GLU A 67 -10.70 -1.03 4.09
CA GLU A 67 -11.83 -0.40 3.42
C GLU A 67 -11.44 0.20 2.06
N THR A 68 -10.27 0.84 1.97
CA THR A 68 -9.76 1.41 0.72
C THR A 68 -9.59 0.35 -0.36
N ILE A 69 -9.02 -0.82 -0.01
CA ILE A 69 -8.84 -1.93 -0.94
C ILE A 69 -10.19 -2.49 -1.39
N LYS A 70 -11.14 -2.68 -0.46
CA LYS A 70 -12.49 -3.14 -0.81
C LYS A 70 -13.19 -2.18 -1.76
N ASN A 71 -13.11 -0.88 -1.48
CA ASN A 71 -13.68 0.16 -2.34
C ASN A 71 -13.01 0.18 -3.72
N LEU A 72 -11.68 0.03 -3.78
CA LEU A 72 -10.94 -0.04 -5.04
C LEU A 72 -11.40 -1.22 -5.92
N VAL A 73 -11.60 -2.40 -5.32
CA VAL A 73 -12.11 -3.58 -6.04
C VAL A 73 -13.54 -3.32 -6.56
N GLU A 74 -14.43 -2.80 -5.71
CA GLU A 74 -15.80 -2.45 -6.09
C GLU A 74 -15.83 -1.45 -7.26
N ILE A 75 -15.00 -0.41 -7.19
CA ILE A 75 -14.81 0.58 -8.26
C ILE A 75 -14.31 -0.08 -9.55
N GLY A 76 -13.33 -0.96 -9.45
CA GLY A 76 -12.79 -1.69 -10.60
C GLY A 76 -13.85 -2.55 -11.29
N MET A 77 -14.73 -3.18 -10.51
CA MET A 77 -15.86 -3.93 -11.04
C MET A 77 -16.85 -3.03 -11.79
N ILE A 78 -17.22 -1.89 -11.20
CA ILE A 78 -18.11 -0.91 -11.85
C ILE A 78 -17.49 -0.41 -13.16
N ALA A 79 -16.22 -0.01 -13.13
CA ALA A 79 -15.50 0.51 -14.28
C ALA A 79 -15.38 -0.51 -15.42
N ARG A 80 -15.30 -1.81 -15.11
CA ARG A 80 -15.29 -2.88 -16.11
C ARG A 80 -16.61 -2.97 -16.88
N HIS A 81 -17.74 -2.70 -16.22
CA HIS A 81 -19.07 -2.78 -16.83
C HIS A 81 -19.54 -1.45 -17.43
N LEU A 82 -18.92 -0.32 -17.07
CA LEU A 82 -19.28 1.01 -17.54
C LEU A 82 -18.07 1.69 -18.22
N PRO A 83 -17.92 1.55 -19.55
CA PRO A 83 -16.87 2.23 -20.30
C PRO A 83 -16.96 3.75 -20.10
N GLY A 84 -15.81 4.39 -19.85
CA GLY A 84 -15.75 5.84 -19.62
C GLY A 84 -16.09 6.29 -18.19
N PHE A 85 -16.31 5.37 -17.24
CA PHE A 85 -16.59 5.69 -15.84
C PHE A 85 -15.54 6.61 -15.21
N PHE A 86 -14.25 6.29 -15.34
CA PHE A 86 -13.18 7.12 -14.78
C PHE A 86 -13.02 8.48 -15.48
N PRO A 87 -13.00 8.59 -16.82
CA PRO A 87 -13.04 9.89 -17.50
C PRO A 87 -14.23 10.76 -17.07
N LEU A 88 -15.43 10.18 -16.94
CA LEU A 88 -16.62 10.88 -16.49
C LEU A 88 -16.43 11.40 -15.06
N LEU A 89 -15.98 10.55 -14.14
CA LEU A 89 -15.67 10.94 -12.77
C LEU A 89 -14.61 12.04 -12.69
N ALA A 90 -13.58 11.99 -13.53
CA ALA A 90 -12.53 13.00 -13.57
C ALA A 90 -13.06 14.37 -14.06
N SER A 91 -14.03 14.36 -14.98
CA SER A 91 -14.70 15.58 -15.45
C SER A 91 -15.66 16.18 -14.42
N MET A 92 -16.23 15.34 -13.54
CA MET A 92 -17.05 15.78 -12.42
C MET A 92 -16.15 16.21 -11.26
N GLY A 93 -16.00 17.50 -11.01
CA GLY A 93 -15.14 18.01 -9.94
C GLY A 93 -15.38 17.34 -8.57
N MET A 94 -14.37 17.33 -7.69
CA MET A 94 -14.32 16.56 -6.43
C MET A 94 -15.58 16.67 -5.54
N LYS A 95 -16.26 17.82 -5.55
CA LYS A 95 -17.52 18.04 -4.81
C LYS A 95 -18.64 17.10 -5.27
N TRP A 96 -18.74 16.84 -6.57
CA TRP A 96 -19.72 15.91 -7.15
C TRP A 96 -19.36 14.46 -6.86
N VAL A 97 -18.08 14.10 -7.00
CA VAL A 97 -17.59 12.76 -6.64
C VAL A 97 -17.92 12.42 -5.19
N LYS A 98 -17.66 13.35 -4.25
CA LYS A 98 -18.01 13.19 -2.84
C LYS A 98 -19.52 12.99 -2.62
N ARG A 99 -20.36 13.59 -3.44
CA ARG A 99 -21.82 13.52 -3.34
C ARG A 99 -22.38 12.21 -3.91
N VAL A 100 -21.88 11.79 -5.06
CA VAL A 100 -22.40 10.65 -5.84
C VAL A 100 -21.77 9.34 -5.38
N TYR A 101 -20.47 9.34 -5.10
CA TYR A 101 -19.74 8.12 -4.81
C TYR A 101 -18.60 8.35 -3.79
N PRO A 102 -18.94 8.61 -2.51
CA PRO A 102 -17.97 8.93 -1.46
C PRO A 102 -16.95 7.81 -1.18
N LYS A 103 -17.27 6.56 -1.51
CA LYS A 103 -16.34 5.40 -1.40
C LYS A 103 -15.06 5.57 -2.22
N LEU A 104 -15.07 6.43 -3.25
CA LEU A 104 -13.90 6.72 -4.06
C LEU A 104 -12.91 7.66 -3.38
N LEU A 105 -13.31 8.40 -2.35
CA LEU A 105 -12.44 9.35 -1.65
C LEU A 105 -11.18 8.68 -1.05
N PRO A 106 -11.28 7.59 -0.25
CA PRO A 106 -10.09 6.93 0.28
C PRO A 106 -9.20 6.34 -0.84
N VAL A 107 -9.80 5.89 -1.94
CA VAL A 107 -9.06 5.38 -3.10
C VAL A 107 -8.30 6.49 -3.83
N ILE A 108 -8.92 7.67 -4.00
CA ILE A 108 -8.26 8.86 -4.53
C ILE A 108 -7.12 9.28 -3.61
N ALA A 109 -7.35 9.34 -2.29
CA ALA A 109 -6.33 9.70 -1.32
C ALA A 109 -5.13 8.73 -1.39
N PHE A 110 -5.39 7.44 -1.50
CA PHE A 110 -4.35 6.44 -1.69
C PHE A 110 -3.58 6.62 -3.00
N ARG A 111 -4.27 6.84 -4.12
CA ARG A 111 -3.62 7.13 -5.40
C ARG A 111 -2.72 8.37 -5.32
N MET A 112 -3.19 9.43 -4.67
CA MET A 112 -2.40 10.65 -4.46
C MET A 112 -1.15 10.38 -3.62
N LYS A 113 -1.28 9.58 -2.56
CA LYS A 113 -0.12 9.14 -1.74
C LYS A 113 0.90 8.38 -2.60
N CYS A 114 0.47 7.41 -3.42
CA CYS A 114 1.37 6.70 -4.32
C CYS A 114 2.06 7.64 -5.32
N ALA A 115 1.33 8.59 -5.90
CA ALA A 115 1.92 9.55 -6.84
C ALA A 115 2.95 10.47 -6.16
N GLN A 116 2.67 10.91 -4.92
CA GLN A 116 3.61 11.68 -4.12
C GLN A 116 4.88 10.89 -3.82
N GLU A 117 4.76 9.61 -3.43
CA GLU A 117 5.91 8.75 -3.18
C GLU A 117 6.75 8.57 -4.45
N VAL A 118 6.12 8.30 -5.61
CA VAL A 118 6.85 8.16 -6.88
C VAL A 118 7.54 9.46 -7.29
N ASN A 119 6.88 10.61 -7.14
CA ASN A 119 7.49 11.91 -7.43
C ASN A 119 8.68 12.18 -6.51
N PHE A 120 8.53 11.91 -5.21
CA PHE A 120 9.62 12.03 -4.25
C PHE A 120 10.82 11.16 -4.63
N MET A 121 10.57 9.92 -5.07
CA MET A 121 11.62 9.01 -5.56
C MET A 121 12.36 9.56 -6.78
N TRP A 122 11.63 10.21 -7.69
CA TRP A 122 12.20 10.78 -8.91
C TRP A 122 13.02 12.05 -8.64
N GLU A 123 12.54 12.91 -7.76
CA GLU A 123 13.18 14.20 -7.45
C GLU A 123 14.37 14.05 -6.48
N ASN A 124 14.33 13.09 -5.56
CA ASN A 124 15.30 12.95 -4.47
C ASN A 124 15.94 11.56 -4.47
N GLU A 125 16.48 11.14 -5.61
CA GLU A 125 16.98 9.77 -5.81
C GLU A 125 18.00 9.33 -4.75
N GLU A 126 18.96 10.20 -4.40
CA GLU A 126 20.00 9.89 -3.40
C GLU A 126 19.44 9.82 -1.97
N GLU A 127 18.54 10.72 -1.60
CA GLU A 127 17.86 10.66 -0.29
C GLU A 127 16.96 9.43 -0.20
N ALA A 128 16.24 9.11 -1.27
CA ALA A 128 15.42 7.92 -1.37
C ALA A 128 16.29 6.65 -1.21
N LYS A 129 17.43 6.55 -1.90
CA LYS A 129 18.38 5.43 -1.74
C LYS A 129 18.89 5.31 -0.29
N LEU A 130 19.27 6.42 0.34
CA LEU A 130 19.71 6.44 1.74
C LEU A 130 18.61 5.96 2.68
N ASP A 131 17.38 6.42 2.47
CA ASP A 131 16.24 6.05 3.29
C ASP A 131 15.84 4.59 3.08
N PHE A 132 15.98 4.07 1.86
CA PHE A 132 15.82 2.65 1.58
C PHE A 132 16.88 1.82 2.28
N GLU A 133 18.16 2.19 2.18
CA GLU A 133 19.26 1.49 2.86
C GLU A 133 19.12 1.53 4.38
N LYS A 134 18.65 2.65 4.94
CA LYS A 134 18.40 2.79 6.39
C LYS A 134 17.19 1.98 6.86
N ASN A 135 16.11 1.97 6.08
CA ASN A 135 14.89 1.21 6.37
C ASN A 135 14.87 -0.13 5.63
N ARG A 136 16.05 -0.65 5.29
CA ARG A 136 16.21 -1.79 4.41
C ARG A 136 15.76 -3.06 5.12
N LEU A 137 14.49 -3.39 4.95
CA LEU A 137 13.88 -4.59 5.52
C LEU A 137 14.26 -5.88 4.75
N SER A 138 14.96 -5.76 3.62
CA SER A 138 15.40 -6.85 2.74
C SER A 138 16.83 -6.61 2.26
N GLN A 139 17.69 -7.62 2.21
CA GLN A 139 19.11 -7.48 1.81
C GLN A 139 19.34 -7.02 0.35
N GLU A 140 18.28 -6.77 -0.42
CA GLU A 140 18.26 -6.59 -1.87
C GLU A 140 17.62 -5.23 -2.26
N PRO A 141 18.00 -4.63 -3.40
CA PRO A 141 17.44 -3.36 -3.89
C PRO A 141 15.94 -3.46 -4.22
N ALA A 142 15.20 -2.36 -4.08
CA ALA A 142 13.77 -2.30 -4.38
C ALA A 142 13.49 -2.66 -5.86
N LEU A 143 12.39 -3.38 -6.14
CA LEU A 143 11.99 -3.74 -7.50
C LEU A 143 11.84 -2.51 -8.40
N PHE A 144 11.35 -1.39 -7.86
CA PHE A 144 11.22 -0.13 -8.60
C PHE A 144 12.58 0.38 -9.11
N GLN A 145 13.64 0.26 -8.31
CA GLN A 145 14.99 0.65 -8.74
C GLN A 145 15.52 -0.26 -9.84
N GLU A 146 15.28 -1.57 -9.76
CA GLU A 146 15.59 -2.48 -10.87
C GLU A 146 14.83 -2.12 -12.14
N MET A 147 13.57 -1.71 -12.03
CA MET A 147 12.75 -1.31 -13.18
C MET A 147 13.22 0.01 -13.79
N VAL A 148 13.56 1.01 -12.98
CA VAL A 148 14.09 2.30 -13.45
C VAL A 148 15.45 2.11 -14.10
N ALA A 149 16.36 1.33 -13.49
CA ALA A 149 17.68 1.05 -14.08
C ALA A 149 17.62 0.27 -15.40
N LYS A 150 16.52 -0.46 -15.65
CA LYS A 150 16.28 -1.19 -16.90
C LYS A 150 15.40 -0.43 -17.89
N ALA A 151 14.86 0.74 -17.51
CA ALA A 151 14.05 1.54 -18.39
C ALA A 151 14.95 2.14 -19.49
N PRO A 152 14.52 2.11 -20.78
CA PRO A 152 15.27 2.78 -21.83
C PRO A 152 15.30 4.29 -21.56
N ASP A 153 16.45 4.93 -21.77
CA ASP A 153 16.58 6.38 -21.76
C ASP A 153 15.65 6.95 -22.85
N THR A 154 14.49 7.47 -22.44
CA THR A 154 13.54 8.19 -23.31
C THR A 154 13.73 9.69 -23.18
#